data_AF-A0A429B8R3-F1
#
_entry.id   AF-A0A429B8R3-F1
#
_cell.length_a   1.000
_cell.length_b   1.000
_cell.length_c   1.000
_cell.angle_alpha   90.00
_cell.angle_beta   90.00
_cell.angle_gamma   90.00
#
_symmetry.space_group_name_H-M   'P 1'
#
loop_
_entity.id
_entity.type
_entity.pdbx_description
1 polymer ?
#
loop_
_entity_poly.entity_id
_entity_poly.type
_entity_poly.pdbx_seq_one_letter_code
_entity_poly.pdbx_strand_id
1 'polypeptide(L)'
;MAAVTLLMAGALGAAGAGTSNAGTSNTGTSSAAAKAAAPQTRQIASSVLGGDYKITLTALRSPEDELAASVRLQVFTQSAGAWKESDRVTVGDVDGWFWYPLTGRGAVCEFATASTEPAPLTVSLLVTPSIGCSDPVHYLVKEGRVYAD
;
A
#
# COMPACT_ATOMS: atom_id res chain seq x y z
N MET A 1 13.63 8.55 -49.08
CA MET A 1 12.59 9.54 -49.46
C MET A 1 11.37 9.19 -48.62
N ALA A 2 10.73 10.03 -47.81
CA ALA A 2 10.68 11.49 -47.72
C ALA A 2 10.71 11.96 -46.25
N ALA A 3 11.05 13.22 -46.09
CA ALA A 3 11.27 13.94 -44.83
C ALA A 3 9.98 14.59 -44.29
N VAL A 4 10.04 15.13 -43.07
CA VAL A 4 9.94 16.57 -42.75
C VAL A 4 9.36 16.79 -41.34
N THR A 5 10.11 17.63 -40.63
CA THR A 5 9.98 18.24 -39.30
C THR A 5 8.77 19.18 -39.16
N LEU A 6 8.22 19.32 -37.95
CA LEU A 6 7.48 20.52 -37.54
C LEU A 6 7.90 20.94 -36.11
N LEU A 7 8.45 22.16 -36.03
CA LEU A 7 8.64 22.94 -34.81
C LEU A 7 7.30 23.50 -34.33
N MET A 8 7.12 23.72 -33.02
CA MET A 8 6.44 24.92 -32.52
C MET A 8 7.00 25.35 -31.15
N ALA A 9 7.18 26.66 -31.04
CA ALA A 9 7.81 27.38 -29.94
C ALA A 9 6.78 28.14 -29.09
N GLY A 10 7.14 28.41 -27.83
CA GLY A 10 6.87 29.68 -27.14
C GLY A 10 5.53 29.85 -26.41
N ALA A 11 5.63 30.19 -25.12
CA ALA A 11 5.00 31.39 -24.56
C ALA A 11 5.57 31.71 -23.17
N LEU A 12 6.09 32.93 -23.03
CA LEU A 12 6.44 33.58 -21.78
C LEU A 12 5.16 33.97 -21.01
N GLY A 13 5.16 33.81 -19.68
CA GLY A 13 4.12 34.33 -18.78
C GLY A 13 4.73 35.22 -17.71
N ALA A 14 4.23 36.45 -17.64
CA ALA A 14 4.86 37.62 -17.02
C ALA A 14 4.84 37.68 -15.48
N ALA A 15 5.75 38.51 -14.97
CA ALA A 15 5.81 38.99 -13.59
C ALA A 15 4.56 39.76 -13.17
N GLY A 16 4.08 39.52 -11.95
CA GLY A 16 3.10 40.36 -11.26
C GLY A 16 3.70 40.85 -9.95
N ALA A 17 4.30 42.04 -9.97
CA ALA A 17 4.56 42.82 -8.76
C ALA A 17 3.32 43.66 -8.46
N GLY A 18 2.68 43.44 -7.31
CA GLY A 18 1.57 44.25 -6.81
C GLY A 18 1.89 44.75 -5.41
N THR A 19 2.04 46.06 -5.27
CA THR A 19 2.33 46.76 -4.02
C THR A 19 1.07 46.96 -3.17
N SER A 20 1.29 46.94 -1.86
CA SER A 20 0.45 47.17 -0.68
C SER A 20 -0.81 48.04 -0.81
N ASN A 21 -1.86 47.63 -0.10
CA ASN A 21 -2.83 48.55 0.51
C ASN A 21 -3.22 48.05 1.91
N ALA A 22 -3.13 48.93 2.91
CA ALA A 22 -3.54 48.69 4.29
C ALA A 22 -5.06 48.78 4.43
N GLY A 23 -5.65 47.95 5.30
CA GLY A 23 -7.01 48.14 5.78
C GLY A 23 -7.69 46.85 6.22
N THR A 24 -8.27 46.90 7.42
CA THR A 24 -9.27 45.97 7.98
C THR A 24 -8.81 44.58 8.42
N SER A 25 -8.50 44.51 9.72
CA SER A 25 -8.57 43.34 10.58
C SER A 25 -9.87 42.57 10.34
N ASN A 26 -9.78 41.40 9.70
CA ASN A 26 -10.87 40.44 9.66
C ASN A 26 -10.44 39.16 10.38
N THR A 27 -11.25 38.80 11.36
CA THR A 27 -11.31 37.53 12.08
C THR A 27 -11.03 36.33 11.18
N GLY A 28 -10.00 35.58 11.51
CA GLY A 28 -9.72 34.29 10.91
C GLY A 28 -9.21 33.36 12.00
N THR A 29 -10.12 32.68 12.68
CA THR A 29 -9.84 31.46 13.44
C THR A 29 -9.19 30.50 12.45
N SER A 30 -7.86 30.50 12.41
CA SER A 30 -7.10 29.51 11.67
C SER A 30 -7.22 28.21 12.45
N SER A 31 -8.37 27.53 12.30
CA SER A 31 -8.36 26.08 12.38
C SER A 31 -7.50 25.65 11.20
N ALA A 32 -6.20 25.60 11.43
CA ALA A 32 -5.29 24.90 10.55
C ALA A 32 -5.85 23.48 10.50
N ALA A 33 -6.60 23.17 9.45
CA ALA A 33 -6.98 21.81 9.15
C ALA A 33 -5.66 21.06 9.08
N ALA A 34 -5.38 20.29 10.14
CA ALA A 34 -4.20 19.45 10.20
C ALA A 34 -4.24 18.62 8.91
N LYS A 35 -3.28 18.87 8.02
CA LYS A 35 -3.14 18.09 6.80
C LYS A 35 -2.91 16.66 7.27
N ALA A 36 -3.96 15.83 7.22
CA ALA A 36 -3.87 14.43 7.57
C ALA A 36 -2.68 13.85 6.81
N ALA A 37 -1.70 13.31 7.55
CA ALA A 37 -0.54 12.68 6.95
C ALA A 37 -1.04 11.55 6.03
N ALA A 38 -0.45 11.42 4.85
CA ALA A 38 -0.81 10.32 3.96
C ALA A 38 -0.52 8.99 4.68
N PRO A 39 -1.43 8.00 4.60
CA PRO A 39 -1.23 6.70 5.24
C PRO A 39 0.10 6.09 4.82
N GLN A 40 0.93 5.72 5.79
CA GLN A 40 2.20 5.07 5.51
C GLN A 40 1.95 3.60 5.22
N THR A 41 2.46 3.11 4.10
CA THR A 41 2.30 1.71 3.69
C THR A 41 3.64 1.15 3.22
N ARG A 42 3.82 -0.17 3.37
CA ARG A 42 5.01 -0.87 2.90
C ARG A 42 4.66 -2.28 2.46
N GLN A 43 5.04 -2.64 1.23
CA GLN A 43 4.97 -4.03 0.80
C GLN A 43 6.03 -4.84 1.55
N ILE A 44 5.60 -5.92 2.22
CA ILE A 44 6.46 -6.78 3.04
C ILE A 44 6.72 -8.14 2.39
N ALA A 45 5.81 -8.61 1.54
CA ALA A 45 6.02 -9.79 0.70
C ALA A 45 5.22 -9.68 -0.61
N SER A 46 5.67 -10.40 -1.63
CA SER A 46 4.93 -10.59 -2.88
C SER A 46 5.32 -11.91 -3.53
N SER A 47 4.34 -12.60 -4.12
CA SER A 47 4.53 -13.81 -4.91
C SER A 47 3.63 -13.78 -6.13
N VAL A 48 4.07 -14.39 -7.23
CA VAL A 48 3.27 -14.62 -8.42
C VAL A 48 3.04 -16.13 -8.53
N LEU A 49 1.77 -16.52 -8.68
CA LEU A 49 1.34 -17.90 -8.81
C LEU A 49 1.04 -18.20 -10.27
N GLY A 50 1.90 -19.01 -10.89
CA GLY A 50 1.85 -19.24 -12.32
C GLY A 50 1.91 -17.92 -13.09
N GLY A 51 0.88 -17.65 -13.89
CA GLY A 51 0.69 -16.38 -14.62
C GLY A 51 -0.57 -15.60 -14.24
N ASP A 52 -1.45 -16.17 -13.40
CA ASP A 52 -2.83 -15.70 -13.26
C ASP A 52 -3.02 -14.83 -12.02
N TYR A 53 -2.30 -15.14 -10.94
CA TYR A 53 -2.42 -14.43 -9.67
C TYR A 53 -1.09 -13.83 -9.22
N LYS A 54 -1.15 -12.63 -8.66
CA LYS A 54 -0.11 -12.05 -7.84
C LYS A 54 -0.68 -11.79 -6.45
N ILE A 55 0.02 -12.26 -5.43
CA ILE A 55 -0.36 -12.08 -4.04
C ILE A 55 0.64 -11.14 -3.39
N THR A 56 0.17 -10.11 -2.67
CA THR A 56 1.03 -9.20 -1.93
C THR A 56 0.59 -9.07 -0.48
N LEU A 57 1.55 -9.01 0.42
CA LEU A 57 1.33 -8.57 1.80
C LEU A 57 1.82 -7.13 1.93
N THR A 58 0.96 -6.26 2.44
CA THR A 58 1.24 -4.84 2.67
C THR A 58 0.98 -4.51 4.13
N ALA A 59 1.98 -3.95 4.80
CA ALA A 59 1.83 -3.31 6.09
C ALA A 59 1.26 -1.90 5.91
N LEU A 60 0.30 -1.52 6.75
CA LEU A 60 -0.30 -0.19 6.82
C LEU A 60 -0.12 0.33 8.23
N ARG A 61 0.49 1.50 8.40
CA ARG A 61 0.63 2.14 9.72
C ARG A 61 -0.72 2.68 10.15
N SER A 62 -1.07 2.50 11.43
CA SER A 62 -2.29 3.07 11.97
C SER A 62 -2.23 4.60 11.91
N PRO A 63 -3.33 5.28 11.56
CA PRO A 63 -3.42 6.73 11.63
C PRO A 63 -3.59 7.24 13.07
N GLU A 64 -3.99 6.37 14.00
CA GLU A 64 -4.29 6.72 15.40
C GLU A 64 -3.15 6.33 16.35
N ASP A 65 -2.45 5.22 16.09
CA ASP A 65 -1.29 4.77 16.85
C ASP A 65 -0.06 4.59 15.95
N GLU A 66 0.95 5.42 16.15
CA GLU A 66 2.15 5.39 15.32
C GLU A 66 2.98 4.10 15.47
N LEU A 67 2.79 3.34 16.54
CA LEU A 67 3.47 2.07 16.76
C LEU A 67 2.69 0.89 16.18
N ALA A 68 1.39 1.08 15.94
CA ALA A 68 0.50 0.04 15.45
C ALA A 68 0.47 -0.05 13.92
N ALA A 69 0.14 -1.24 13.44
CA ALA A 69 0.00 -1.53 12.03
C ALA A 69 -1.05 -2.60 11.77
N SER A 70 -1.66 -2.51 10.61
CA SER A 70 -2.51 -3.53 10.01
C SER A 70 -1.75 -4.22 8.89
N VAL A 71 -2.02 -5.50 8.65
CA VAL A 71 -1.47 -6.24 7.50
C VAL A 71 -2.61 -6.56 6.54
N ARG A 72 -2.38 -6.26 5.28
CA ARG A 72 -3.32 -6.48 4.20
C ARG A 72 -2.76 -7.52 3.23
N LEU A 73 -3.56 -8.54 2.97
CA LEU A 73 -3.32 -9.56 1.97
C LEU A 73 -4.16 -9.22 0.75
N GLN A 74 -3.50 -9.10 -0.39
CA GLN A 74 -4.14 -8.66 -1.64
C GLN A 74 -3.88 -9.69 -2.72
N VAL A 75 -4.92 -10.02 -3.46
CA VAL A 75 -4.83 -10.82 -4.66
C VAL A 75 -5.04 -9.91 -5.86
N PHE A 76 -4.20 -10.07 -6.86
CA PHE A 76 -4.30 -9.38 -8.13
C PHE A 76 -4.42 -10.42 -9.23
N THR A 77 -5.30 -10.16 -10.21
CA THR A 77 -5.42 -10.93 -11.44
C THR A 77 -4.83 -10.15 -12.60
N GLN A 78 -4.31 -10.85 -13.61
CA GLN A 78 -3.88 -10.21 -14.84
C GLN A 78 -5.09 -9.88 -15.72
N SER A 79 -5.27 -8.61 -16.08
CA SER A 79 -6.34 -8.15 -16.97
C SER A 79 -5.79 -7.09 -17.92
N ALA A 80 -5.91 -7.33 -19.23
CA ALA A 80 -5.40 -6.44 -20.28
C ALA A 80 -3.90 -6.08 -20.10
N GLY A 81 -3.08 -7.08 -19.72
CA GLY A 81 -1.64 -6.90 -19.52
C GLY A 81 -1.25 -6.18 -18.22
N ALA A 82 -2.20 -5.82 -17.36
CA ALA A 82 -1.94 -5.17 -16.08
C ALA A 82 -2.47 -6.01 -14.91
N TRP A 83 -1.78 -5.94 -13.77
CA TRP A 83 -2.28 -6.50 -12.52
C TRP A 83 -3.39 -5.63 -11.96
N LYS A 84 -4.58 -6.19 -11.77
CA LYS A 84 -5.72 -5.53 -11.12
C LYS A 84 -6.05 -6.26 -9.84
N GLU A 85 -6.25 -5.52 -8.75
CA GLU A 85 -6.66 -6.14 -7.50
C GLU A 85 -8.02 -6.79 -7.68
N SER A 86 -8.12 -8.08 -7.36
CA SER A 86 -9.36 -8.87 -7.44
C SER A 86 -10.00 -9.03 -6.07
N ASP A 87 -9.19 -9.17 -5.02
CA ASP A 87 -9.68 -9.32 -3.65
C ASP A 87 -8.64 -8.90 -2.61
N ARG A 88 -9.10 -8.72 -1.37
CA ARG A 88 -8.30 -8.22 -0.26
C ARG A 88 -8.90 -8.61 1.10
N VAL A 89 -8.04 -9.05 2.01
CA VAL A 89 -8.39 -9.29 3.42
C VAL A 89 -7.32 -8.74 4.37
N THR A 90 -7.68 -8.62 5.65
CA THR A 90 -6.73 -8.31 6.73
C THR A 90 -6.14 -9.60 7.28
N VAL A 91 -4.83 -9.61 7.57
CA VAL A 91 -4.16 -10.71 8.26
C VAL A 91 -4.10 -10.40 9.75
N GLY A 92 -4.72 -11.26 10.56
CA GLY A 92 -4.91 -10.99 11.99
C GLY A 92 -5.83 -9.80 12.24
N ASP A 93 -5.61 -9.11 13.35
CA ASP A 93 -6.41 -7.97 13.76
C ASP A 93 -5.96 -6.66 13.11
N VAL A 94 -6.93 -5.76 12.90
CA VAL A 94 -6.64 -4.37 12.54
C VAL A 94 -5.85 -3.73 13.68
N ASP A 95 -4.73 -3.10 13.33
CA ASP A 95 -3.80 -2.46 14.24
C ASP A 95 -3.22 -3.42 15.31
N GLY A 96 -3.30 -4.73 15.06
CA GLY A 96 -2.76 -5.78 15.93
C GLY A 96 -1.26 -6.02 15.78
N TRP A 97 -0.58 -5.35 14.84
CA TRP A 97 0.85 -5.54 14.56
C TRP A 97 1.68 -4.34 14.98
N PHE A 98 2.98 -4.55 15.21
CA PHE A 98 3.92 -3.47 15.48
C PHE A 98 4.57 -2.99 14.19
N TRP A 99 4.41 -1.71 13.85
CA TRP A 99 4.88 -1.11 12.59
C TRP A 99 6.38 -1.33 12.35
N TYR A 100 7.24 -1.11 13.36
CA TYR A 100 8.69 -1.19 13.18
C TYR A 100 9.20 -2.63 12.97
N PRO A 101 8.80 -3.64 13.78
CA PRO A 101 9.09 -5.03 13.48
C PRO A 101 8.58 -5.45 12.09
N LEU A 102 7.32 -5.12 11.77
CA LEU A 102 6.66 -5.56 10.54
C LEU A 102 7.26 -4.95 9.27
N THR A 103 7.89 -3.77 9.37
CA THR A 103 8.57 -3.12 8.25
C THR A 103 10.09 -3.31 8.24
N GLY A 104 10.61 -4.07 9.21
CA GLY A 104 12.01 -4.43 9.35
C GLY A 104 12.43 -5.62 8.49
N ARG A 105 13.72 -6.00 8.59
CA ARG A 105 14.20 -7.25 7.99
C ARG A 105 13.70 -8.44 8.81
N GLY A 106 13.30 -9.51 8.13
CA GLY A 106 12.76 -10.71 8.79
C GLY A 106 11.33 -10.55 9.31
N ALA A 107 10.61 -9.52 8.88
CA ALA A 107 9.21 -9.29 9.25
C ALA A 107 8.27 -10.43 8.82
N VAL A 108 8.61 -11.12 7.74
CA VAL A 108 7.85 -12.24 7.20
C VAL A 108 8.62 -13.50 7.52
N CYS A 109 8.10 -14.27 8.47
CA CYS A 109 8.69 -15.55 8.87
C CYS A 109 8.32 -16.66 7.88
N GLU A 110 7.07 -16.65 7.44
CA GLU A 110 6.58 -17.57 6.42
C GLU A 110 5.63 -16.85 5.47
N PHE A 111 5.86 -17.04 4.17
CA PHE A 111 4.96 -16.65 3.10
C PHE A 111 5.06 -17.71 2.02
N ALA A 112 4.28 -18.77 2.19
CA ALA A 112 4.33 -19.95 1.36
C ALA A 112 3.04 -20.09 0.57
N THR A 113 3.15 -20.45 -0.71
CA THR A 113 2.00 -20.62 -1.59
C THR A 113 2.33 -21.57 -2.74
N ALA A 114 1.31 -22.18 -3.33
CA ALA A 114 1.46 -23.12 -4.45
C ALA A 114 0.62 -22.68 -5.65
N SER A 115 1.13 -22.94 -6.85
CA SER A 115 0.43 -22.68 -8.12
C SER A 115 -0.56 -23.81 -8.44
N THR A 116 -1.53 -24.01 -7.56
CA THR A 116 -2.65 -24.97 -7.69
C THR A 116 -3.98 -24.22 -7.60
N GLU A 117 -5.09 -24.83 -8.00
CA GLU A 117 -6.42 -24.27 -7.82
C GLU A 117 -7.27 -25.21 -6.94
N PRO A 118 -7.71 -24.78 -5.74
CA PRO A 118 -7.38 -23.51 -5.07
C PRO A 118 -5.90 -23.43 -4.69
N ALA A 119 -5.37 -22.20 -4.60
CA ALA A 119 -4.00 -21.94 -4.22
C ALA A 119 -3.91 -21.79 -2.68
N PRO A 120 -3.23 -22.72 -1.98
CA PRO A 120 -2.98 -22.56 -0.56
C PRO A 120 -2.01 -21.42 -0.30
N LEU A 121 -2.21 -20.74 0.82
CA LEU A 121 -1.40 -19.63 1.25
C LEU A 121 -1.20 -19.71 2.77
N THR A 122 0.05 -19.68 3.20
CA THR A 122 0.41 -19.66 4.62
C THR A 122 1.18 -18.38 4.91
N VAL A 123 0.79 -17.68 5.97
CA VAL A 123 1.38 -16.43 6.41
C VAL A 123 1.75 -16.53 7.88
N SER A 124 3.02 -16.29 8.20
CA SER A 124 3.49 -16.07 9.57
C SER A 124 4.40 -14.84 9.59
N LEU A 125 4.18 -13.95 10.55
CA LEU A 125 4.83 -12.65 10.62
C LEU A 125 5.51 -12.47 11.98
N LEU A 126 6.58 -11.69 12.01
CA LEU A 126 7.28 -11.35 13.24
C LEU A 126 6.40 -10.44 14.11
N VAL A 127 6.02 -10.90 15.30
CA VAL A 127 5.26 -10.10 16.27
C VAL A 127 6.18 -9.04 16.87
N THR A 128 7.23 -9.49 17.56
CA THR A 128 8.36 -8.68 18.05
C THR A 128 9.61 -9.56 18.10
N PRO A 129 10.83 -8.98 18.11
CA PRO A 129 12.06 -9.77 18.18
C PRO A 129 12.16 -10.73 19.39
N SER A 130 11.54 -10.37 20.52
CA SER A 130 11.55 -11.18 21.74
C SER A 130 10.47 -12.26 21.78
N ILE A 131 9.33 -12.04 21.11
CA ILE A 131 8.24 -13.02 21.01
C ILE A 131 8.52 -14.01 19.88
N GLY A 132 9.07 -13.52 18.77
CA GLY A 132 9.28 -14.29 17.55
C GLY A 132 8.09 -14.19 16.60
N CYS A 133 7.93 -15.24 15.80
CA CYS A 133 6.92 -15.33 14.75
C CYS A 133 5.54 -15.65 15.33
N SER A 134 4.49 -15.14 14.70
CA SER A 134 3.12 -15.55 14.98
C SER A 134 2.91 -17.01 14.62
N ASP A 135 1.87 -17.62 15.19
CA ASP A 135 1.34 -18.86 14.63
C ASP A 135 0.98 -18.64 13.16
N PRO A 136 1.21 -19.63 12.27
CA PRO A 136 0.84 -19.52 10.87
C PRO A 136 -0.67 -19.39 10.71
N VAL A 137 -1.08 -18.47 9.83
CA VAL A 137 -2.47 -18.32 9.40
C VAL A 137 -2.59 -18.84 7.97
N HIS A 138 -3.63 -19.62 7.73
CA HIS A 138 -3.87 -20.26 6.44
C HIS A 138 -5.01 -19.59 5.69
N TYR A 139 -4.82 -19.46 4.38
CA TYR A 139 -5.80 -18.94 3.45
C TYR A 139 -5.82 -19.82 2.20
N LEU A 140 -6.95 -19.78 1.50
CA LEU A 140 -7.11 -20.32 0.17
C LEU A 140 -7.43 -19.19 -0.78
N VAL A 141 -6.70 -19.10 -1.89
CA VAL A 141 -7.08 -18.26 -3.03
C VAL A 141 -7.80 -19.14 -4.04
N LYS A 142 -9.06 -18.82 -4.32
CA LYS A 142 -9.88 -19.51 -5.30
C LYS A 142 -10.56 -18.50 -6.21
N GLU A 143 -10.44 -18.68 -7.52
CA GLU A 143 -11.05 -17.78 -8.50
C GLU A 143 -10.70 -16.29 -8.25
N GLY A 144 -9.46 -16.02 -7.80
CA GLY A 144 -8.97 -14.68 -7.47
C GLY A 144 -9.52 -14.07 -6.17
N ARG A 145 -10.20 -14.86 -5.34
CA ARG A 145 -10.78 -14.45 -4.05
C ARG A 145 -10.11 -15.17 -2.88
N VAL A 146 -10.02 -14.51 -1.73
CA VAL A 146 -9.38 -15.04 -0.52
C VAL A 146 -10.43 -15.62 0.41
N TYR A 147 -10.13 -16.80 0.95
CA TYR A 147 -10.92 -17.50 1.94
C TYR A 147 -10.02 -17.85 3.12
N ALA A 148 -10.49 -17.64 4.34
CA ALA A 148 -9.84 -18.22 5.51
C ALA A 148 -10.11 -19.74 5.51
N ASP A 149 -9.07 -20.53 5.76
CA ASP A 149 -9.15 -21.99 5.93
C ASP A 149 -9.48 -22.36 7.38
#